data_AF-A0A952XFP0-F1
#
_entry.id   AF-A0A952XFP0-F1
#
_cell.length_a   1.000
_cell.length_b   1.000
_cell.length_c   1.000
_cell.angle_alpha   90.00
_cell.angle_beta   90.00
_cell.angle_gamma   90.00
#
_symmetry.space_group_name_H-M   'P 1'
#
loop_
_entity.id
_entity.type
_entity.pdbx_description
1 polymer ?
#
loop_
_entity_poly.entity_id
_entity_poly.type
_entity_poly.pdbx_seq_one_letter_code
_entity_poly.pdbx_strand_id
1 'polypeptide(L)'
;MKLVSLVKQHSPHSCGMAALAMILGLQHSADVASVIQRSTEDKTDDPEVEYIGVIEQELSLCLFERGISNYLWWNIGSCFPEDSWLRRHGAALYWPTEADMLQTIRTEIAVLGVPSINIRGAGHWLVVADGEVFDPSTKKTYRQIDEIETVQQAVLVDRASLAAYREKTA
;
A
#
# COMPACT_ATOMS: atom_id res chain seq x y z
N MET A 1 -0.84 14.46 -16.10
CA MET A 1 -0.28 13.11 -16.36
C MET A 1 -0.88 12.17 -15.33
N LYS A 2 -1.36 10.98 -15.71
CA LYS A 2 -1.96 10.06 -14.73
C LYS A 2 -0.85 9.52 -13.82
N LEU A 3 -0.93 9.80 -12.51
CA LEU A 3 0.11 9.43 -11.55
C LEU A 3 0.18 7.91 -11.34
N VAL A 4 -0.93 7.20 -11.48
CA VAL A 4 -0.98 5.74 -11.28
C VAL A 4 -1.64 5.05 -12.48
N SER A 5 -1.06 3.92 -12.88
CA SER A 5 -1.61 3.02 -13.90
C SER A 5 -1.91 1.67 -13.26
N LEU A 6 -3.00 1.02 -13.65
CA LEU A 6 -3.38 -0.28 -13.12
C LEU A 6 -2.41 -1.38 -13.58
N VAL A 7 -1.82 -2.08 -12.63
CA VAL A 7 -1.07 -3.33 -12.87
C VAL A 7 -1.88 -4.48 -12.28
N LYS A 8 -2.24 -5.47 -13.12
CA LYS A 8 -2.97 -6.65 -12.67
C LYS A 8 -2.03 -7.65 -12.00
N GLN A 9 -2.48 -8.27 -10.92
CA GLN A 9 -1.75 -9.36 -10.29
C GLN A 9 -1.72 -10.58 -11.21
N HIS A 10 -0.58 -11.27 -11.28
CA HIS A 10 -0.43 -12.49 -12.07
C HIS A 10 -0.89 -13.74 -11.31
N SER A 11 -0.77 -13.73 -9.98
CA SER A 11 -1.22 -14.83 -9.11
C SER A 11 -2.15 -14.32 -8.01
N PRO A 12 -2.90 -15.20 -7.32
CA PRO A 12 -3.75 -14.82 -6.19
C PRO A 12 -3.00 -14.11 -5.05
N HIS A 13 -1.68 -14.31 -4.94
CA HIS A 13 -0.87 -13.82 -3.82
C HIS A 13 -0.01 -12.59 -4.17
N SER A 14 0.08 -12.22 -5.46
CA SER A 14 0.94 -11.13 -5.92
C SER A 14 0.29 -9.73 -5.89
N CYS A 15 -0.76 -9.51 -5.10
CA CYS A 15 -1.45 -8.21 -5.02
C CYS A 15 -0.54 -7.10 -4.49
N GLY A 16 0.28 -7.39 -3.47
CA GLY A 16 1.25 -6.42 -2.92
C GLY A 16 2.32 -6.03 -3.95
N MET A 17 2.80 -6.99 -4.73
CA MET A 17 3.74 -6.74 -5.83
C MET A 17 3.14 -5.84 -6.91
N ALA A 18 1.90 -6.11 -7.29
CA ALA A 18 1.19 -5.28 -8.25
C ALA A 18 0.96 -3.86 -7.71
N ALA A 19 0.54 -3.72 -6.44
CA ALA A 19 0.36 -2.42 -5.80
C ALA A 19 1.66 -1.60 -5.76
N LEU A 20 2.78 -2.24 -5.43
CA LEU A 20 4.09 -1.59 -5.46
C LEU A 20 4.52 -1.21 -6.89
N ALA A 21 4.22 -2.03 -7.91
CA ALA A 21 4.48 -1.71 -9.32
C ALA A 21 3.74 -0.44 -9.74
N MET A 22 2.45 -0.34 -9.36
CA MET A 22 1.60 0.80 -9.63
C MET A 22 2.18 2.10 -9.05
N ILE A 23 2.67 2.06 -7.81
CA ILE A 23 3.31 3.21 -7.17
C ILE A 23 4.62 3.57 -7.88
N LEU A 24 5.50 2.59 -8.12
CA LEU A 24 6.80 2.82 -8.76
C LEU A 24 6.70 3.20 -10.25
N GLY A 25 5.51 3.12 -10.85
CA GLY A 25 5.32 3.43 -12.27
C GLY A 25 5.85 2.34 -13.20
N LEU A 26 6.04 1.14 -12.67
CA LEU A 26 6.47 -0.02 -13.43
C LEU A 26 5.28 -0.62 -14.18
N GLN A 27 5.52 -1.16 -15.37
CA GLN A 27 4.45 -1.70 -16.22
C GLN A 27 4.08 -3.14 -15.83
N HIS A 28 4.99 -3.86 -15.19
CA HIS A 28 4.79 -5.25 -14.78
C HIS A 28 5.18 -5.46 -13.33
N SER A 29 4.43 -6.29 -12.61
CA SER A 29 4.78 -6.64 -11.22
C SER A 29 6.03 -7.52 -11.15
N ALA A 30 6.44 -8.15 -12.25
CA ALA A 30 7.70 -8.87 -12.35
C ALA A 30 8.92 -7.93 -12.20
N ASP A 31 8.81 -6.69 -12.67
CA ASP A 31 9.89 -5.70 -12.54
C ASP A 31 10.12 -5.35 -11.07
N VAL A 32 9.07 -5.36 -10.25
CA VAL A 32 9.15 -5.15 -8.80
C VAL A 32 9.92 -6.27 -8.09
N ALA A 33 9.87 -7.50 -8.60
CA ALA A 33 10.60 -8.62 -7.98
C ALA A 33 12.12 -8.41 -8.03
N SER A 34 12.61 -7.72 -9.07
CA SER A 34 14.03 -7.33 -9.16
C SER A 34 14.43 -6.21 -8.17
N VAL A 35 13.43 -5.53 -7.61
CA VAL A 35 13.52 -4.28 -6.84
C VAL A 35 13.40 -4.54 -5.34
N ILE A 36 12.65 -5.57 -4.93
CA ILE A 36 12.63 -6.05 -3.55
C ILE A 36 13.91 -6.85 -3.33
N GLN A 37 14.93 -6.20 -2.76
CA GLN A 37 16.27 -6.78 -2.53
C GLN A 37 16.32 -7.81 -1.38
N ARG A 38 15.18 -8.43 -1.05
CA ARG A 38 15.08 -9.59 -0.18
C ARG A 38 14.48 -10.71 -1.00
N SER A 39 15.38 -11.51 -1.56
CA SER A 39 15.29 -12.96 -1.64
C SER A 39 13.86 -13.49 -1.41
N THR A 40 13.23 -13.95 -2.49
CA THR A 40 12.32 -15.10 -2.44
C THR A 40 13.05 -16.39 -1.99
N GLU A 41 14.30 -16.29 -1.53
CA GLU A 41 15.18 -17.39 -1.15
C GLU A 41 15.23 -17.61 0.36
N ASP A 42 14.49 -16.86 1.19
CA ASP A 42 14.53 -17.09 2.64
C ASP A 42 13.17 -16.86 3.32
N LYS A 43 12.41 -17.98 3.39
CA LYS A 43 11.61 -18.49 4.52
C LYS A 43 10.22 -18.98 4.11
N THR A 44 10.14 -20.27 3.76
CA THR A 44 9.69 -21.31 4.69
C THR A 44 10.15 -22.67 4.15
N ASP A 45 10.77 -23.51 4.98
CA ASP A 45 10.93 -24.97 4.74
C ASP A 45 9.56 -25.71 4.72
N ASP A 46 8.47 -24.97 4.48
CA ASP A 46 7.13 -25.48 4.30
C ASP A 46 6.80 -25.42 2.80
N PRO A 47 6.89 -26.55 2.07
CA PRO A 47 6.60 -26.60 0.64
C PRO A 47 5.13 -26.31 0.30
N GLU A 48 4.25 -26.10 1.29
CA GLU A 48 2.85 -25.75 1.07
C GLU A 48 2.59 -24.23 1.09
N VAL A 49 3.61 -23.40 1.33
CA VAL A 49 3.40 -21.97 1.59
C VAL A 49 4.32 -21.07 0.75
N GLU A 50 3.94 -20.84 -0.51
CA GLU A 50 4.50 -19.78 -1.36
C GLU A 50 3.86 -18.42 -1.01
N TYR A 51 4.18 -17.84 0.14
CA TYR A 51 3.77 -16.45 0.43
C TYR A 51 4.74 -15.46 -0.22
N ILE A 52 4.47 -15.10 -1.48
CA ILE A 52 5.02 -13.88 -2.10
C ILE A 52 4.08 -12.71 -1.75
N GLY A 53 3.84 -12.50 -0.46
CA GLY A 53 3.03 -11.40 0.04
C GLY A 53 3.94 -10.25 0.49
N VAL A 54 3.89 -9.10 -0.19
CA VAL A 54 4.54 -7.88 0.32
C VAL A 54 3.77 -7.43 1.56
N ILE A 55 4.44 -7.32 2.70
CA ILE A 55 3.85 -6.74 3.92
C ILE A 55 4.08 -5.22 3.98
N GLU A 56 3.33 -4.52 4.82
CA GLU A 56 3.41 -3.06 4.99
C GLU A 56 4.85 -2.56 5.20
N GLN A 57 5.63 -3.25 6.04
CA GLN A 57 7.01 -2.87 6.36
C GLN A 57 7.94 -3.00 5.14
N GLU A 58 7.74 -4.00 4.30
CA GLU A 58 8.55 -4.21 3.09
C GLU A 58 8.21 -3.17 2.02
N LEU A 59 6.92 -2.86 1.87
CA LEU A 59 6.47 -1.77 1.00
C LEU A 59 7.11 -0.45 1.45
N SER A 60 7.04 -0.15 2.75
CA SER A 60 7.63 1.06 3.32
C SER A 60 9.13 1.16 3.08
N LEU A 61 9.86 0.06 3.34
CA LEU A 61 11.30 0.02 3.16
C LEU A 61 11.66 0.24 1.69
N CYS A 62 10.95 -0.41 0.78
CA CYS A 62 11.17 -0.27 -0.66
C CYS A 62 10.97 1.17 -1.16
N LEU A 63 9.95 1.87 -0.67
CA LEU A 63 9.74 3.29 -0.96
C LEU A 63 10.87 4.17 -0.40
N PHE A 64 11.25 3.93 0.86
CA PHE A 64 12.32 4.66 1.52
C PHE A 64 13.67 4.54 0.77
N GLU A 65 14.06 3.33 0.37
CA GLU A 65 15.30 3.08 -0.39
C GLU A 65 15.34 3.83 -1.74
N ARG A 66 14.18 4.18 -2.28
CA ARG A 66 14.03 4.94 -3.53
C ARG A 66 13.93 6.44 -3.32
N GLY A 67 14.05 6.90 -2.07
CA GLY A 67 13.90 8.30 -1.69
C GLY A 67 12.45 8.79 -1.75
N ILE A 68 11.48 7.89 -1.78
CA ILE A 68 10.05 8.22 -1.75
C ILE A 68 9.63 8.27 -0.29
N SER A 69 9.20 9.45 0.18
CA SER A 69 8.72 9.64 1.54
C SER A 69 7.32 9.05 1.68
N ASN A 70 7.06 8.40 2.81
CA ASN A 70 5.80 7.73 3.08
C ASN A 70 5.45 7.75 4.57
N TYR A 71 4.17 7.55 4.86
CA TYR A 71 3.62 7.49 6.22
C TYR A 71 2.82 6.22 6.39
N LEU A 72 3.12 5.46 7.44
CA LEU A 72 2.35 4.27 7.80
C LEU A 72 1.15 4.67 8.66
N TRP A 73 -0.01 4.11 8.35
CA TRP A 73 -1.18 4.26 9.17
C TRP A 73 -1.03 3.40 10.42
N TRP A 74 -0.96 4.07 11.55
CA TRP A 74 -1.07 3.44 12.85
C TRP A 74 -2.38 3.93 13.46
N ASN A 75 -3.27 3.02 13.85
CA ASN A 75 -4.43 3.38 14.68
C ASN A 75 -3.95 3.67 16.11
N ILE A 76 -3.33 4.85 16.28
CA ILE A 76 -2.84 5.35 17.56
C ILE A 76 -4.03 5.67 18.47
N GLY A 77 -5.20 5.95 17.88
CA GLY A 77 -6.45 6.22 18.58
C GLY A 77 -6.91 5.08 19.50
N SER A 78 -6.73 3.82 19.08
CA SER A 78 -7.01 2.65 19.91
C SER A 78 -5.94 2.34 20.96
N CYS A 79 -4.70 2.82 20.76
CA CYS A 79 -3.56 2.47 21.61
C CYS A 79 -3.27 3.52 22.68
N PHE A 80 -3.73 4.76 22.49
CA PHE A 80 -3.43 5.88 23.38
C PHE A 80 -4.66 6.73 23.70
N PRO A 81 -4.81 7.16 24.97
CA PRO A 81 -5.84 8.10 25.39
C PRO A 81 -5.93 9.36 24.51
N GLU A 82 -7.12 9.99 24.44
CA GLU A 82 -7.36 11.21 23.63
C GLU A 82 -6.42 12.37 23.97
N ASP A 83 -5.95 12.42 25.22
CA ASP A 83 -5.05 13.44 25.76
C ASP A 83 -3.56 13.04 25.70
N SER A 84 -3.22 11.91 25.07
CA SER A 84 -1.84 11.43 25.00
C SER A 84 -0.93 12.38 24.23
N TRP A 85 0.21 12.72 24.85
CA TRP A 85 1.28 13.54 24.28
C TRP A 85 1.85 12.99 22.96
N LEU A 86 1.73 11.67 22.73
CA LEU A 86 2.15 11.00 21.49
C LEU A 86 1.32 11.41 20.26
N ARG A 87 0.08 11.93 20.41
CA ARG A 87 -0.73 12.42 19.28
C ARG A 87 -0.25 13.77 18.71
N ARG A 88 0.73 14.44 19.36
CA ARG A 88 1.26 15.74 18.94
C ARG A 88 2.78 15.67 18.78
N HIS A 89 3.27 15.11 17.67
CA HIS A 89 4.70 15.15 17.38
C HIS A 89 5.01 15.51 15.92
N GLY A 90 5.20 16.81 15.66
CA GLY A 90 5.84 17.32 14.44
C GLY A 90 5.17 16.94 13.11
N ALA A 91 5.99 16.48 12.15
CA ALA A 91 5.62 16.16 10.76
C ALA A 91 4.99 14.77 10.56
N ALA A 92 4.68 14.05 11.65
CA ALA A 92 3.92 12.80 11.57
C ALA A 92 2.42 13.12 11.53
N LEU A 93 1.72 12.62 10.51
CA LEU A 93 0.28 12.72 10.41
C LEU A 93 -0.34 11.69 11.36
N TYR A 94 -1.11 12.18 12.33
CA TYR A 94 -1.87 11.35 13.27
C TYR A 94 -3.34 11.46 12.91
N TRP A 95 -4.00 10.35 12.58
CA TRP A 95 -5.44 10.34 12.36
C TRP A 95 -6.16 9.97 13.66
N PRO A 96 -6.99 10.87 14.20
CA PRO A 96 -7.73 10.59 15.44
C PRO A 96 -8.82 9.53 15.25
N THR A 97 -9.32 9.35 14.01
CA THR A 97 -10.33 8.34 13.67
C THR A 97 -10.05 7.67 12.30
N GLU A 98 -10.68 6.52 12.06
CA GLU A 98 -10.69 5.86 10.74
C GLU A 98 -11.34 6.76 9.67
N ALA A 99 -12.36 7.55 10.04
CA ALA A 99 -13.01 8.47 9.12
C ALA A 99 -12.07 9.59 8.62
N ASP A 100 -11.24 10.15 9.49
CA ASP A 100 -10.25 11.16 9.11
C ASP A 100 -9.20 10.55 8.16
N MET A 101 -8.78 9.31 8.42
CA MET A 101 -7.83 8.59 7.57
C MET A 101 -8.41 8.32 6.18
N LEU A 102 -9.65 7.84 6.10
CA LEU A 102 -10.35 7.65 4.83
C LEU A 102 -10.52 8.97 4.07
N GLN A 103 -10.78 10.07 4.77
CA GLN A 103 -10.83 11.39 4.15
C GLN A 103 -9.49 11.80 3.55
N THR A 104 -8.36 11.53 4.22
CA THR A 104 -7.03 11.80 3.66
C THR A 104 -6.70 10.87 2.49
N ILE A 105 -7.00 9.57 2.58
CA ILE A 105 -6.78 8.63 1.47
C ILE A 105 -7.53 9.05 0.21
N ARG A 106 -8.74 9.62 0.34
CA ARG A 106 -9.51 10.13 -0.80
C ARG A 106 -8.80 11.22 -1.58
N THR A 107 -7.98 12.04 -0.91
CA THR A 107 -7.30 13.18 -1.52
C THR A 107 -5.84 12.90 -1.86
N GLU A 108 -5.24 11.88 -1.23
CA GLU A 108 -3.82 11.54 -1.37
C GLU A 108 -3.57 10.27 -2.21
N ILE A 109 -2.30 9.86 -2.27
CA ILE A 109 -1.89 8.57 -2.81
C ILE A 109 -1.68 7.62 -1.63
N ALA A 110 -2.34 6.47 -1.65
CA ALA A 110 -2.24 5.46 -0.61
C ALA A 110 -2.14 4.05 -1.18
N VAL A 111 -1.39 3.19 -0.51
CA VAL A 111 -1.45 1.74 -0.71
C VAL A 111 -2.19 1.14 0.48
N LEU A 112 -3.32 0.48 0.26
CA LEU A 112 -4.19 -0.02 1.31
C LEU A 112 -4.14 -1.54 1.38
N GLY A 113 -3.92 -2.06 2.58
CA GLY A 113 -4.23 -3.43 2.93
C GLY A 113 -5.68 -3.50 3.41
N VAL A 114 -6.48 -4.33 2.75
CA VAL A 114 -7.93 -4.49 2.99
C VAL A 114 -8.28 -5.98 3.04
N PRO A 115 -9.42 -6.36 3.63
CA PRO A 115 -9.91 -7.73 3.52
C PRO A 115 -10.11 -8.12 2.05
N SER A 116 -9.77 -9.36 1.69
CA SER A 116 -10.05 -9.88 0.36
C SER A 116 -11.54 -10.19 0.19
N ILE A 117 -12.17 -9.59 -0.81
CA ILE A 117 -13.55 -9.94 -1.21
C ILE A 117 -13.67 -11.29 -1.93
N ASN A 118 -12.53 -11.84 -2.36
CA ASN A 118 -12.50 -13.10 -3.13
C ASN A 118 -12.11 -14.30 -2.26
N ILE A 119 -11.41 -14.09 -1.14
CA ILE A 119 -10.89 -15.15 -0.27
C ILE A 119 -11.17 -14.78 1.18
N ARG A 120 -12.05 -15.55 1.83
CA ARG A 120 -12.46 -15.29 3.22
C ARG A 120 -11.25 -15.37 4.16
N GLY A 121 -11.06 -14.31 4.96
CA GLY A 121 -9.98 -14.23 5.96
C GLY A 121 -8.61 -13.85 5.42
N ALA A 122 -8.46 -13.68 4.09
CA ALA A 122 -7.21 -13.20 3.50
C ALA A 122 -7.17 -11.67 3.42
N GLY A 123 -5.96 -11.10 3.44
CA GLY A 123 -5.72 -9.69 3.09
C GLY A 123 -5.56 -9.49 1.58
N HIS A 124 -5.67 -8.25 1.14
CA HIS A 124 -5.53 -7.82 -0.25
C HIS A 124 -4.95 -6.41 -0.31
N TRP A 125 -4.05 -6.15 -1.25
CA TRP A 125 -3.46 -4.83 -1.46
C TRP A 125 -4.08 -4.13 -2.67
N LEU A 126 -4.39 -2.85 -2.53
CA LEU A 126 -4.85 -1.99 -3.61
C LEU A 126 -4.23 -0.59 -3.50
N VAL A 127 -4.29 0.20 -4.57
CA VAL A 127 -3.82 1.60 -4.56
C VAL A 127 -5.01 2.52 -4.68
N VAL A 128 -5.02 3.61 -3.92
CA VAL A 128 -5.92 4.74 -4.11
C VAL A 128 -5.08 5.94 -4.52
N ALA A 129 -5.47 6.63 -5.58
CA ALA A 129 -4.82 7.85 -6.02
C ALA A 129 -5.82 8.74 -6.72
N ASP A 130 -5.84 10.03 -6.37
CA ASP A 130 -6.72 11.04 -6.99
C ASP A 130 -8.21 10.65 -6.92
N GLY A 131 -8.62 10.00 -5.82
CA GLY A 131 -9.98 9.50 -5.61
C GLY A 131 -10.35 8.24 -6.40
N GLU A 132 -9.45 7.72 -7.24
CA GLU A 132 -9.64 6.47 -7.98
C GLU A 132 -9.06 5.27 -7.22
N VAL A 133 -9.74 4.12 -7.30
CA VAL A 133 -9.25 2.84 -6.77
C VAL A 133 -8.65 1.99 -7.88
N PHE A 134 -7.43 1.52 -7.65
CA PHE A 134 -6.67 0.63 -8.52
C PHE A 134 -6.51 -0.72 -7.85
N ASP A 135 -7.45 -1.62 -8.14
CA ASP A 135 -7.47 -2.97 -7.59
C ASP A 135 -6.78 -3.97 -8.55
N PRO A 136 -5.65 -4.58 -8.14
CA PRO A 136 -4.89 -5.49 -8.98
C PRO A 136 -5.59 -6.84 -9.21
N SER A 137 -6.66 -7.17 -8.47
CA SER A 137 -7.43 -8.41 -8.61
C SER A 137 -7.93 -8.62 -10.03
N THR A 138 -7.83 -9.86 -10.52
CA THR A 138 -8.40 -10.31 -11.80
C THR A 138 -9.83 -10.83 -11.67
N LYS A 139 -10.37 -10.91 -10.45
CA LYS A 139 -11.71 -11.41 -10.13
C LYS A 139 -12.63 -10.25 -9.75
N LYS A 140 -13.32 -10.33 -8.61
CA LYS A 140 -14.07 -9.21 -8.04
C LYS A 140 -13.08 -8.14 -7.57
N THR A 141 -13.42 -6.88 -7.78
CA THR A 141 -12.61 -5.72 -7.42
C THR A 141 -13.41 -4.70 -6.61
N TYR A 142 -12.70 -3.90 -5.80
CA TYR A 142 -13.20 -2.64 -5.28
C TYR A 142 -13.22 -1.58 -6.39
N ARG A 143 -14.32 -0.84 -6.51
CA ARG A 143 -14.49 0.21 -7.54
C ARG A 143 -14.29 1.62 -6.98
N GLN A 144 -14.61 1.79 -5.71
CA GLN A 144 -14.57 3.07 -4.99
C GLN A 144 -14.19 2.80 -3.54
N ILE A 145 -13.60 3.81 -2.89
CA ILE A 145 -13.11 3.67 -1.52
C ILE A 145 -14.26 3.37 -0.54
N ASP A 146 -15.48 3.83 -0.83
CA ASP A 146 -16.65 3.63 0.04
C ASP A 146 -17.14 2.17 0.07
N GLU A 147 -16.64 1.31 -0.82
CA GLU A 147 -16.87 -0.15 -0.77
C GLU A 147 -15.93 -0.86 0.22
N ILE A 148 -14.92 -0.16 0.74
CA ILE A 148 -13.93 -0.71 1.67
C ILE A 148 -14.47 -0.53 3.09
N GLU A 149 -15.03 -1.61 3.65
CA GLU A 149 -15.63 -1.60 4.99
C GLU A 149 -14.59 -1.45 6.11
N THR A 150 -13.35 -1.87 5.86
CA THR A 150 -12.28 -1.84 6.86
C THR A 150 -10.93 -1.72 6.17
N VAL A 151 -10.12 -0.78 6.62
CA VAL A 151 -8.71 -0.69 6.24
C VAL A 151 -7.87 -1.41 7.31
N GLN A 152 -7.15 -2.45 6.89
CA GLN A 152 -6.27 -3.24 7.78
C GLN A 152 -4.89 -2.60 7.92
N GLN A 153 -4.40 -1.97 6.85
CA GLN A 153 -3.09 -1.32 6.75
C GLN A 153 -3.19 -0.19 5.72
N ALA A 154 -2.39 0.87 5.88
CA ALA A 154 -2.31 1.91 4.85
C ALA A 154 -0.94 2.58 4.84
N VAL A 155 -0.40 2.77 3.64
CA VAL A 155 0.83 3.50 3.39
C VAL A 155 0.53 4.70 2.52
N LEU A 156 0.55 5.89 3.10
CA LEU A 156 0.41 7.14 2.37
C LEU A 156 1.74 7.51 1.73
N VAL A 157 1.69 7.91 0.47
CA VAL A 157 2.87 8.20 -0.35
C VAL A 157 2.91 9.69 -0.62
N ASP A 158 4.02 10.34 -0.26
CA ASP A 158 4.22 11.75 -0.51
C ASP A 158 4.34 12.02 -2.03
N ARG A 159 3.47 12.88 -2.55
CA ARG A 159 3.36 13.14 -3.99
C ARG A 159 4.61 13.79 -4.57
N ALA A 160 5.25 14.70 -3.82
CA ALA A 160 6.40 15.45 -4.30
C ALA A 160 7.61 14.53 -4.50
N SER A 161 7.90 13.67 -3.51
CA SER A 161 8.96 12.67 -3.59
C SER A 161 8.69 11.61 -4.65
N LEU A 162 7.43 11.17 -4.82
CA LEU A 162 7.06 10.25 -5.88
C LEU A 162 7.26 10.85 -7.27
N ALA A 163 6.87 12.12 -7.46
CA ALA A 163 7.09 12.84 -8.72
C ALA A 163 8.58 12.98 -9.02
N ALA A 164 9.39 13.39 -8.03
CA ALA A 164 10.84 13.51 -8.18
C ALA A 164 11.52 12.17 -8.52
N TYR A 165 11.08 11.08 -7.90
CA TYR A 165 11.53 9.73 -8.25
C TYR A 165 11.25 9.41 -9.72
N ARG A 166 10.02 9.65 -10.18
CA ARG A 166 9.62 9.34 -11.55
C ARG A 166 10.32 10.18 -12.60
N GLU A 167 10.57 11.46 -12.33
CA GLU A 167 11.36 12.32 -13.21
C GLU A 167 12.80 11.82 -13.37
N LYS A 168 13.38 11.22 -12.32
CA LYS A 168 14.72 10.64 -12.35
C LYS A 168 14.80 9.33 -13.14
N THR A 169 13.69 8.59 -13.23
CA THR A 169 13.64 7.23 -13.82
C THR A 169 12.94 7.15 -15.18
N ALA A 170 12.33 8.24 -15.65
CA ALA A 170 11.73 8.35 -16.97
C ALA A 170 12.80 8.56 -18.06
#